data_AF-A0A6N7ZBF4-F1
#
_entry.id   AF-A0A6N7ZBF4-F1
#
_cell.length_a   1.000
_cell.length_b   1.000
_cell.length_c   1.000
_cell.angle_alpha   90.00
_cell.angle_beta   90.00
_cell.angle_gamma   90.00
#
_symmetry.space_group_name_H-M   'P 1'
#
loop_
_entity.id
_entity.type
_entity.pdbx_description
1 polymer ?
#
loop_
_entity_poly.entity_id
_entity_poly.type
_entity_poly.pdbx_seq_one_letter_code
_entity_poly.pdbx_strand_id
1 'polypeptide(L)'
;MDAAQPAAIGEDMLARALSFAALGDPDRDVLMSPFVEEVFDHEPPESTLEVKAAVAVVVRNSLLEEAHTNGPLNTGGIQAITTAATAPLSHLLAAGRRGLVQPVDENLFASLPDMYPRAWACLAALADAIGSGGRIAYRTPDGPAPTLPEPSELVDAPTAANNDRVSVLSGIDDRFDRRLVEMLDAAAFQGVVLWLSALSRISRNLDKLLRALEFLIAHSASVLTTNYMIRSNDVWARRGAFVKPVSNDPAVCLSSRTGLSGAHKKAYEQIAKQVVQSRSRA
;
A
#
# COMPACT_ATOMS: atom_id res chain seq x y z
N MET A 1 18.10 -25.47 9.16
CA MET A 1 17.21 -24.75 8.22
C MET A 1 16.88 -25.74 7.12
N ASP A 2 15.59 -26.01 6.94
CA ASP A 2 15.11 -26.80 5.81
C ASP A 2 15.41 -26.03 4.51
N ALA A 3 16.16 -26.63 3.59
CA ALA A 3 16.53 -26.00 2.33
C ALA A 3 15.31 -25.73 1.43
N ALA A 4 14.16 -26.35 1.71
CA ALA A 4 12.90 -26.13 0.99
C ALA A 4 12.35 -24.71 1.17
N GLN A 5 12.55 -24.08 2.32
CA GLN A 5 11.95 -22.76 2.62
C GLN A 5 12.60 -21.61 1.81
N PRO A 6 13.93 -21.46 1.73
CA PRO A 6 14.55 -20.44 0.89
C PRO A 6 14.24 -20.61 -0.61
N ALA A 7 14.14 -21.85 -1.10
CA ALA A 7 13.79 -22.13 -2.49
C ALA A 7 12.37 -21.65 -2.81
N ALA A 8 11.38 -22.00 -1.96
CA ALA A 8 10.00 -21.55 -2.12
C ALA A 8 9.86 -20.02 -2.09
N ILE A 9 10.62 -19.33 -1.23
CA ILE A 9 10.64 -17.86 -1.20
C ILE A 9 11.17 -17.31 -2.53
N GLY A 10 12.25 -17.87 -3.07
CA GLY A 10 12.82 -17.46 -4.35
C GLY A 10 11.85 -17.70 -5.53
N GLU A 11 11.16 -18.83 -5.53
CA GLU A 11 10.14 -19.18 -6.54
C GLU A 11 8.95 -18.23 -6.50
N ASP A 12 8.40 -17.92 -5.32
CA ASP A 12 7.29 -16.96 -5.16
C ASP A 12 7.71 -15.55 -5.61
N MET A 13 8.90 -15.09 -5.21
CA MET A 13 9.44 -13.80 -5.66
C MET A 13 9.60 -13.74 -7.19
N LEU A 14 10.11 -14.82 -7.80
CA LEU A 14 10.29 -14.88 -9.25
C LEU A 14 8.95 -14.90 -9.99
N ALA A 15 7.98 -15.69 -9.52
CA ALA A 15 6.64 -15.76 -10.12
C ALA A 15 5.93 -14.39 -10.10
N ARG A 16 6.04 -13.66 -8.97
CA ARG A 16 5.55 -12.28 -8.84
C ARG A 16 6.30 -11.33 -9.78
N ALA A 17 7.63 -11.42 -9.85
CA ALA A 17 8.42 -10.56 -10.71
C ALA A 17 8.05 -10.72 -12.19
N LEU A 18 7.88 -11.96 -12.65
CA LEU A 18 7.49 -12.28 -14.02
C LEU A 18 6.06 -11.83 -14.31
N SER A 19 5.12 -12.08 -13.40
CA SER A 19 3.73 -11.62 -13.53
C SER A 19 3.66 -10.09 -13.60
N PHE A 20 4.35 -9.38 -12.72
CA PHE A 20 4.39 -7.92 -12.68
C PHE A 20 5.07 -7.33 -13.92
N ALA A 21 6.18 -7.92 -14.38
CA ALA A 21 6.90 -7.44 -15.55
C ALA A 21 6.14 -7.67 -16.87
N ALA A 22 5.30 -8.70 -16.93
CA ALA A 22 4.44 -8.97 -18.09
C ALA A 22 3.26 -7.98 -18.25
N LEU A 23 2.94 -7.20 -17.22
CA LEU A 23 1.90 -6.17 -17.29
C LEU A 23 2.32 -4.95 -18.13
N GLY A 24 1.32 -4.23 -18.64
CA GLY A 24 1.51 -2.91 -19.23
C GLY A 24 1.91 -1.85 -18.20
N ASP A 25 2.51 -0.75 -18.66
CA ASP A 25 2.90 0.37 -17.79
C ASP A 25 1.73 0.92 -16.94
N PRO A 26 0.51 1.12 -17.47
CA PRO A 26 -0.62 1.62 -16.67
C PRO A 26 -0.98 0.73 -15.49
N ASP A 27 -0.99 -0.59 -15.69
CA ASP A 27 -1.36 -1.53 -14.63
C ASP A 27 -0.25 -1.64 -13.57
N ARG A 28 1.02 -1.53 -13.99
CA ARG A 28 2.14 -1.43 -13.05
C ARG A 28 2.04 -0.18 -12.19
N ASP A 29 1.74 0.96 -12.80
CA ASP A 29 1.63 2.23 -12.09
C ASP A 29 0.51 2.20 -11.03
N VAL A 30 -0.62 1.56 -11.37
CA VAL A 30 -1.71 1.29 -10.41
C VAL A 30 -1.20 0.50 -9.21
N LEU A 31 -0.53 -0.63 -9.44
CA LEU A 31 -0.04 -1.52 -8.38
C LEU A 31 1.07 -0.88 -7.53
N MET A 32 1.89 -0.01 -8.10
CA MET A 32 2.96 0.71 -7.40
C MET A 32 2.45 1.87 -6.54
N SER A 33 1.35 2.51 -6.95
CA SER A 33 0.85 3.75 -6.34
C SER A 33 0.67 3.70 -4.80
N PRO A 34 0.21 2.60 -4.16
CA PRO A 34 0.07 2.54 -2.71
C PRO A 34 1.41 2.49 -1.95
N PHE A 35 2.48 2.07 -2.63
CA PHE A 35 3.79 1.84 -2.05
C PHE A 35 4.76 2.99 -2.23
N VAL A 36 4.48 3.95 -3.10
CA VAL A 36 5.34 5.14 -3.31
C VAL A 36 5.60 5.87 -1.98
N GLU A 37 4.63 5.90 -1.07
CA GLU A 37 4.81 6.51 0.25
C GLU A 37 5.77 5.74 1.18
N GLU A 38 5.95 4.44 0.96
CA GLU A 38 6.77 3.58 1.84
C GLU A 38 8.25 3.61 1.45
N VAL A 39 8.54 3.70 0.16
CA VAL A 39 9.85 3.34 -0.37
C VAL A 39 10.88 4.48 -0.36
N PHE A 40 10.65 5.55 0.40
CA PHE A 40 11.55 6.71 0.49
C PHE A 40 12.98 6.33 0.88
N ASP A 41 13.13 5.48 1.89
CA ASP A 41 14.44 5.06 2.40
C ASP A 41 14.88 3.70 1.84
N HIS A 42 14.20 3.19 0.81
CA HIS A 42 14.65 1.96 0.18
C HIS A 42 15.99 2.23 -0.51
N GLU A 43 16.93 1.36 -0.19
CA GLU A 43 18.23 1.30 -0.85
C GLU A 43 18.10 0.58 -2.20
N PRO A 44 18.89 0.96 -3.21
CA PRO A 44 19.92 1.99 -3.14
C PRO A 44 19.35 3.39 -3.49
N PRO A 45 19.91 4.50 -2.97
CA PRO A 45 19.34 5.84 -3.06
C PRO A 45 19.16 6.32 -4.50
N GLU A 46 20.06 5.93 -5.41
CA GLU A 46 20.07 6.32 -6.82
C GLU A 46 18.98 5.65 -7.66
N SER A 47 18.30 4.63 -7.13
CA SER A 47 17.21 3.97 -7.85
C SER A 47 15.95 4.84 -7.90
N THR A 48 15.22 4.75 -9.01
CA THR A 48 13.98 5.51 -9.19
C THR A 48 12.91 5.04 -8.21
N LEU A 49 11.97 5.94 -7.87
CA LEU A 49 10.81 5.58 -7.05
C LEU A 49 10.00 4.45 -7.70
N GLU A 50 9.91 4.43 -9.02
CA GLU A 50 9.26 3.36 -9.79
C GLU A 50 9.87 1.99 -9.45
N VAL A 51 11.19 1.81 -9.59
CA VAL A 51 11.82 0.52 -9.31
C VAL A 51 11.70 0.15 -7.83
N LYS A 52 11.84 1.14 -6.92
CA LYS A 52 11.69 0.88 -5.48
C LYS A 52 10.26 0.45 -5.10
N ALA A 53 9.24 1.07 -5.71
CA ALA A 53 7.84 0.69 -5.53
C ALA A 53 7.55 -0.68 -6.16
N ALA A 54 8.11 -0.99 -7.32
CA ALA A 54 8.05 -2.32 -7.93
C ALA A 54 8.66 -3.39 -7.01
N VAL A 55 9.79 -3.08 -6.36
CA VAL A 55 10.39 -3.98 -5.35
C VAL A 55 9.43 -4.17 -4.18
N ALA A 56 8.69 -3.14 -3.73
CA ALA A 56 7.68 -3.33 -2.69
C ALA A 56 6.54 -4.27 -3.15
N VAL A 57 6.07 -4.11 -4.39
CA VAL A 57 5.03 -4.95 -5.02
C VAL A 57 5.46 -6.41 -5.21
N VAL A 58 6.73 -6.65 -5.53
CA VAL A 58 7.21 -8.00 -5.89
C VAL A 58 7.87 -8.71 -4.70
N VAL A 59 8.69 -7.99 -3.95
CA VAL A 59 9.57 -8.57 -2.92
C VAL A 59 8.95 -8.43 -1.54
N ARG A 60 8.49 -7.23 -1.17
CA ARG A 60 7.87 -6.98 0.16
C ARG A 60 6.41 -7.47 0.26
N ASN A 61 5.88 -7.99 -0.84
CA ASN A 61 4.59 -8.67 -0.96
C ASN A 61 4.77 -10.19 -1.22
N SER A 62 5.95 -10.75 -0.99
CA SER A 62 6.24 -12.18 -1.19
C SER A 62 6.33 -12.94 0.14
N LEU A 63 6.50 -14.26 0.07
CA LEU A 63 6.84 -15.13 1.21
C LEU A 63 8.06 -14.65 2.02
N LEU A 64 8.89 -13.78 1.44
CA LEU A 64 9.98 -13.11 2.15
C LEU A 64 9.49 -12.29 3.35
N GLU A 65 8.34 -11.61 3.23
CA GLU A 65 7.77 -10.78 4.29
C GLU A 65 7.28 -11.64 5.47
N GLU A 66 6.74 -12.82 5.17
CA GLU A 66 6.37 -13.81 6.18
C GLU A 66 7.61 -14.39 6.86
N ALA A 67 8.66 -14.72 6.11
CA ALA A 67 9.94 -15.18 6.67
C ALA A 67 10.57 -14.11 7.59
N HIS A 68 10.36 -12.83 7.31
CA HIS A 68 10.77 -11.75 8.20
C HIS A 68 9.91 -11.66 9.46
N THR A 69 8.59 -11.72 9.29
CA THR A 69 7.64 -11.62 10.41
C THR A 69 7.79 -12.78 11.39
N ASN A 70 7.98 -14.00 10.88
CA ASN A 70 8.07 -15.22 11.69
C ASN A 70 9.47 -15.45 12.30
N GLY A 71 10.46 -14.60 11.97
CA GLY A 71 11.79 -14.61 12.58
C GLY A 71 12.97 -15.24 11.81
N PRO A 72 12.81 -16.16 10.83
CA PRO A 72 13.94 -16.69 10.05
C PRO A 72 14.79 -15.62 9.36
N LEU A 73 14.19 -14.48 9.01
CA LEU A 73 14.87 -13.37 8.34
C LEU A 73 14.86 -12.11 9.22
N ASN A 74 16.04 -11.65 9.65
CA ASN A 74 16.14 -10.42 10.43
C ASN A 74 16.01 -9.16 9.54
N THR A 75 15.91 -7.98 10.18
CA THR A 75 15.78 -6.69 9.49
C THR A 75 16.91 -6.42 8.49
N GLY A 76 18.15 -6.77 8.82
CA GLY A 76 19.29 -6.58 7.92
C GLY A 76 19.22 -7.49 6.68
N GLY A 77 18.75 -8.72 6.85
CA GLY A 77 18.58 -9.69 5.77
C GLY A 77 17.48 -9.27 4.79
N ILE A 78 16.31 -8.87 5.29
CA ILE A 78 15.24 -8.39 4.40
C ILE A 78 15.65 -7.10 3.67
N GLN A 79 16.39 -6.20 4.33
CA GLN A 79 16.94 -5.02 3.68
C GLN A 79 17.91 -5.40 2.56
N ALA A 80 18.88 -6.28 2.83
CA ALA A 80 19.85 -6.72 1.84
C ALA A 80 19.20 -7.36 0.60
N ILE A 81 18.18 -8.20 0.79
CA ILE A 81 17.45 -8.85 -0.31
C ILE A 81 16.63 -7.81 -1.11
N THR A 82 15.94 -6.90 -0.41
CA THR A 82 15.18 -5.81 -1.03
C THR A 82 16.10 -4.92 -1.87
N THR A 83 17.27 -4.55 -1.36
CA THR A 83 18.29 -3.79 -2.09
C THR A 83 18.78 -4.55 -3.31
N ALA A 84 19.18 -5.82 -3.14
CA ALA A 84 19.74 -6.65 -4.20
C ALA A 84 18.75 -6.93 -5.34
N ALA A 85 17.45 -6.99 -5.05
CA ALA A 85 16.41 -7.23 -6.05
C ALA A 85 16.21 -6.05 -7.03
N THR A 86 16.65 -4.85 -6.67
CA THR A 86 16.43 -3.63 -7.44
C THR A 86 16.97 -3.72 -8.87
N ALA A 87 18.23 -4.12 -9.04
CA ALA A 87 18.86 -4.16 -10.37
C ALA A 87 18.27 -5.26 -11.28
N PRO A 88 18.14 -6.54 -10.82
CA PRO A 88 17.47 -7.58 -11.61
C PRO A 88 16.04 -7.20 -12.00
N LEU A 89 15.27 -6.62 -11.07
CA LEU A 89 13.89 -6.22 -11.35
C LEU A 89 13.84 -5.09 -12.39
N SER A 90 14.71 -4.09 -12.30
CA SER A 90 14.83 -3.04 -13.32
C SER A 90 15.08 -3.61 -14.73
N HIS A 91 16.00 -4.57 -14.85
CA HIS A 91 16.25 -5.26 -16.12
C HIS A 91 15.03 -6.07 -16.60
N LEU A 92 14.35 -6.75 -15.69
CA LEU A 92 13.16 -7.53 -16.01
C LEU A 92 12.00 -6.65 -16.48
N LEU A 93 11.77 -5.49 -15.84
CA LEU A 93 10.79 -4.50 -16.27
C LEU A 93 11.11 -3.96 -17.68
N ALA A 94 12.38 -3.67 -17.95
CA ALA A 94 12.82 -3.25 -19.27
C ALA A 94 12.60 -4.33 -20.35
N ALA A 95 12.80 -5.61 -20.00
CA ALA A 95 12.49 -6.73 -20.87
C ALA A 95 10.97 -6.90 -21.08
N GLY A 96 10.17 -6.73 -20.03
CA GLY A 96 8.71 -6.78 -20.05
C GLY A 96 8.11 -5.71 -20.97
N ARG A 97 8.61 -4.47 -20.91
CA ARG A 97 8.21 -3.38 -21.85
C ARG A 97 8.49 -3.71 -23.33
N ARG A 98 9.40 -4.64 -23.61
CA ARG A 98 9.71 -5.14 -24.96
C ARG A 98 8.92 -6.39 -25.34
N GLY A 99 8.00 -6.84 -24.49
CA GLY A 99 7.22 -8.07 -24.68
C GLY A 99 8.04 -9.36 -24.53
N LEU A 100 9.20 -9.29 -23.87
CA LEU A 100 10.13 -10.42 -23.75
C LEU A 100 9.90 -11.28 -22.50
N VAL A 101 8.96 -10.89 -21.65
CA VAL A 101 8.66 -11.56 -20.38
C VAL A 101 7.27 -12.13 -20.44
N GLN A 102 7.13 -13.38 -20.01
CA GLN A 102 5.87 -14.09 -19.84
C GLN A 102 5.76 -14.56 -18.38
N PRO A 103 4.55 -14.59 -17.80
CA PRO A 103 4.34 -15.21 -16.51
C PRO A 103 4.64 -16.72 -16.58
N VAL A 104 4.98 -17.32 -15.45
CA VAL A 104 5.22 -18.79 -15.35
C VAL A 104 3.91 -19.56 -15.54
N ASP A 105 2.84 -19.05 -14.93
CA ASP A 105 1.48 -19.60 -14.97
C ASP A 105 0.47 -18.47 -15.30
N GLU A 106 -0.75 -18.56 -14.76
CA GLU A 106 -1.68 -17.43 -14.75
C GLU A 106 -1.04 -16.21 -14.07
N ASN A 107 -1.20 -15.05 -14.70
CA ASN A 107 -0.63 -13.82 -14.16
C ASN A 107 -1.33 -13.46 -12.84
N LEU A 108 -0.54 -13.41 -11.76
CA LEU A 108 -1.03 -13.19 -10.39
C LEU A 108 -1.79 -11.87 -10.19
N PHE A 109 -1.64 -10.89 -11.08
CA PHE A 109 -2.23 -9.57 -10.96
C PHE A 109 -3.32 -9.30 -12.00
N ALA A 110 -3.48 -10.15 -13.00
CA ALA A 110 -4.31 -9.85 -14.17
C ALA A 110 -5.81 -9.78 -13.86
N SER A 111 -6.29 -10.48 -12.82
CA SER A 111 -7.69 -10.48 -12.41
C SER A 111 -8.04 -9.34 -11.45
N LEU A 112 -7.06 -8.65 -10.87
CA LEU A 112 -7.29 -7.60 -9.87
C LEU A 112 -8.19 -6.44 -10.36
N PRO A 113 -8.10 -5.96 -11.62
CA PRO A 113 -8.98 -4.91 -12.12
C PRO A 113 -10.45 -5.33 -12.13
N ASP A 114 -10.73 -6.59 -12.46
CA ASP A 114 -12.08 -7.13 -12.53
C ASP A 114 -12.64 -7.47 -11.14
N MET A 115 -11.78 -7.92 -10.22
CA MET A 115 -12.15 -8.23 -8.83
C MET A 115 -12.38 -6.97 -7.98
N TYR A 116 -11.60 -5.91 -8.20
CA TYR A 116 -11.63 -4.68 -7.41
C TYR A 116 -11.74 -3.42 -8.29
N PRO A 117 -12.82 -3.28 -9.08
CA PRO A 117 -12.90 -2.26 -10.13
C PRO A 117 -12.83 -0.82 -9.58
N ARG A 118 -13.40 -0.55 -8.40
CA ARG A 118 -13.38 0.81 -7.81
C ARG A 118 -12.02 1.13 -7.22
N ALA A 119 -11.41 0.19 -6.52
CA ALA A 119 -10.05 0.33 -6.04
C ALA A 119 -9.09 0.56 -7.22
N TRP A 120 -9.24 -0.21 -8.29
CA TRP A 120 -8.44 -0.06 -9.51
C TRP A 120 -8.58 1.32 -10.14
N ALA A 121 -9.82 1.78 -10.38
CA ALA A 121 -10.08 3.11 -10.94
C ALA A 121 -9.52 4.25 -10.06
N CYS A 122 -9.63 4.10 -8.74
CA CYS A 122 -9.07 5.03 -7.77
C CYS A 122 -7.54 5.08 -7.84
N LEU A 123 -6.88 3.92 -7.84
CA LEU A 123 -5.43 3.83 -7.86
C LEU A 123 -4.83 4.24 -9.22
N ALA A 124 -5.56 4.03 -10.32
CA ALA A 124 -5.20 4.58 -11.63
C ALA A 124 -5.18 6.11 -11.60
N ALA A 125 -6.24 6.73 -11.05
CA ALA A 125 -6.27 8.17 -10.85
C ALA A 125 -5.18 8.66 -9.88
N LEU A 126 -4.81 7.83 -8.89
CA LEU A 126 -3.76 8.15 -7.92
C LEU A 126 -2.39 8.12 -8.58
N ALA A 127 -2.13 7.12 -9.43
CA ALA A 127 -0.89 7.03 -10.21
C ALA A 127 -0.68 8.31 -11.05
N ASP A 128 -1.72 8.78 -11.75
CA ASP A 128 -1.68 10.06 -12.47
C ASP A 128 -1.41 11.24 -11.52
N ALA A 129 -2.10 11.27 -10.38
CA ALA A 129 -1.96 12.33 -9.38
C ALA A 129 -0.56 12.38 -8.77
N ILE A 130 0.11 11.24 -8.59
CA ILE A 130 1.49 11.17 -8.07
C ILE A 130 2.45 11.92 -9.00
N GLY A 131 2.30 11.77 -10.31
CA GLY A 131 3.14 12.45 -11.31
C GLY A 131 2.88 13.95 -11.41
N SER A 132 1.61 14.38 -11.40
CA SER A 132 1.24 15.80 -11.59
C SER A 132 1.13 16.61 -10.30
N GLY A 133 0.88 15.93 -9.18
CA GLY A 133 0.41 16.50 -7.92
C GLY A 133 -1.00 17.12 -8.03
N GLY A 134 -1.63 17.34 -6.87
CA GLY A 134 -2.97 17.94 -6.79
C GLY A 134 -4.09 16.92 -7.01
N ARG A 135 -5.25 17.40 -7.48
CA ARG A 135 -6.48 16.62 -7.61
C ARG A 135 -6.58 15.98 -8.99
N ILE A 136 -6.91 14.69 -9.02
CA ILE A 136 -7.43 14.00 -10.20
C ILE A 136 -8.83 13.49 -9.86
N ALA A 137 -9.80 13.80 -10.72
CA ALA A 137 -11.15 13.29 -10.60
C ALA A 137 -11.27 11.99 -11.41
N TYR A 138 -12.08 11.05 -10.92
CA TYR A 138 -12.35 9.81 -11.64
C TYR A 138 -13.81 9.39 -11.44
N ARG A 139 -14.31 8.58 -12.36
CA ARG A 139 -15.64 7.98 -12.25
C ARG A 139 -15.51 6.66 -11.50
N THR A 140 -16.21 6.54 -10.39
CA THR A 140 -16.35 5.27 -9.68
C THR A 140 -17.13 4.28 -10.55
N PRO A 141 -16.59 3.09 -10.81
CA PRO A 141 -17.36 1.99 -11.39
C PRO A 141 -18.57 1.64 -10.53
N ASP A 142 -19.67 1.26 -11.16
CA ASP A 142 -20.90 0.80 -10.50
C ASP A 142 -20.78 -0.69 -10.11
N GLY A 143 -21.58 -1.13 -9.15
CA GLY A 143 -21.59 -2.54 -8.70
C GLY A 143 -22.16 -2.69 -7.28
N PRO A 144 -22.33 -3.92 -6.78
CA PRO A 144 -22.72 -4.15 -5.38
C PRO A 144 -21.63 -3.63 -4.43
N ALA A 145 -22.04 -3.03 -3.31
CA ALA A 145 -21.10 -2.62 -2.27
C ALA A 145 -20.57 -3.88 -1.55
N PRO A 146 -19.25 -4.05 -1.42
CA PRO A 146 -18.69 -5.14 -0.61
C PRO A 146 -19.11 -5.01 0.85
N THR A 147 -19.16 -6.15 1.54
CA THR A 147 -19.31 -6.23 2.99
C THR A 147 -17.94 -6.16 3.68
N LEU A 148 -17.95 -5.88 4.98
CA LEU A 148 -16.76 -6.06 5.81
C LEU A 148 -16.34 -7.55 5.81
N PRO A 149 -15.05 -7.86 6.06
CA PRO A 149 -14.60 -9.24 6.22
C PRO A 149 -15.39 -9.96 7.33
N GLU A 150 -15.75 -11.21 7.07
CA GLU A 150 -16.50 -12.05 8.00
C GLU A 150 -15.64 -12.44 9.21
N PRO A 151 -16.24 -12.81 10.36
CA PRO A 151 -15.49 -13.19 11.56
C PRO A 151 -14.45 -14.29 11.36
N SER A 152 -14.67 -15.21 10.40
CA SER A 152 -13.72 -16.28 10.03
C SER A 152 -12.47 -15.78 9.31
N GLU A 153 -12.54 -14.58 8.74
CA GLU A 153 -11.45 -13.91 8.03
C GLU A 153 -10.65 -12.98 8.95
N LEU A 154 -10.94 -12.97 10.26
CA LEU A 154 -10.32 -12.09 11.23
C LEU A 154 -9.25 -12.80 12.06
N VAL A 155 -8.22 -12.05 12.42
CA VAL A 155 -7.17 -12.47 13.35
C VAL A 155 -6.86 -11.34 14.33
N ASP A 156 -6.52 -11.70 15.57
CA ASP A 156 -5.98 -10.77 16.55
C ASP A 156 -4.48 -10.62 16.31
N ALA A 157 -4.07 -9.48 15.77
CA ALA A 157 -2.66 -9.18 15.58
C ALA A 157 -1.95 -9.05 16.92
N PRO A 158 -0.78 -9.69 17.12
CA PRO A 158 0.03 -9.43 18.29
C PRO A 158 0.45 -7.95 18.32
N THR A 159 0.44 -7.35 19.51
CA THR A 159 0.98 -6.01 19.73
C THR A 159 2.50 -6.05 19.58
N ALA A 160 3.07 -4.99 18.99
CA ALA A 160 4.51 -4.83 18.92
C ALA A 160 5.08 -4.81 20.35
N ALA A 161 6.17 -5.55 20.59
CA ALA A 161 6.79 -5.72 21.91
C ALA A 161 7.12 -4.39 22.64
N ASN A 162 7.20 -3.28 21.90
CA ASN A 162 7.55 -1.95 22.42
C ASN A 162 6.43 -0.91 22.29
N ASN A 163 5.23 -1.26 21.79
CA ASN A 163 4.11 -0.32 21.69
C ASN A 163 2.76 -1.04 21.49
N ASP A 164 1.93 -1.05 22.54
CA ASP A 164 0.56 -1.61 22.51
C ASP A 164 -0.36 -0.95 21.48
N ARG A 165 0.04 0.20 20.91
CA ARG A 165 -0.71 0.90 19.85
C ARG A 165 -0.29 0.49 18.44
N VAL A 166 0.67 -0.41 18.27
CA VAL A 166 1.13 -0.88 16.95
C VAL A 166 0.87 -2.38 16.85
N SER A 167 -0.08 -2.79 16.00
CA SER A 167 -0.27 -4.19 15.64
C SER A 167 0.76 -4.61 14.59
N VAL A 168 1.32 -5.81 14.75
CA VAL A 168 2.25 -6.43 13.77
C VAL A 168 1.57 -7.67 13.21
N LEU A 169 0.94 -7.55 12.05
CA LEU A 169 0.64 -8.70 11.21
C LEU A 169 1.73 -8.84 10.16
N SER A 170 1.92 -10.08 9.69
CA SER A 170 2.66 -10.31 8.45
C SER A 170 2.03 -9.42 7.37
N GLY A 171 2.89 -8.70 6.65
CA GLY A 171 2.45 -7.83 5.56
C GLY A 171 1.70 -8.58 4.46
N ILE A 172 1.81 -9.92 4.42
CA ILE A 172 1.18 -10.80 3.42
C ILE A 172 0.14 -11.79 3.96
N ASP A 173 -0.17 -11.81 5.27
CA ASP A 173 -1.29 -12.63 5.80
C ASP A 173 -2.55 -12.30 4.99
N ASP A 174 -3.43 -13.27 4.73
CA ASP A 174 -4.66 -13.07 3.96
C ASP A 174 -5.81 -12.55 4.85
N ARG A 175 -5.77 -12.83 6.16
CA ARG A 175 -6.80 -12.43 7.15
C ARG A 175 -6.67 -10.99 7.59
N PHE A 176 -7.78 -10.37 7.96
CA PHE A 176 -7.80 -8.98 8.45
C PHE A 176 -7.54 -8.88 9.95
N ASP A 177 -6.76 -7.85 10.34
CA ASP A 177 -6.68 -7.44 11.75
C ASP A 177 -8.05 -6.94 12.22
N ARG A 178 -8.51 -7.35 13.40
CA ARG A 178 -9.76 -6.83 13.97
C ARG A 178 -9.78 -5.31 14.05
N ARG A 179 -8.68 -4.71 14.49
CA ARG A 179 -8.57 -3.25 14.62
C ARG A 179 -8.65 -2.56 13.26
N LEU A 180 -8.08 -3.14 12.20
CA LEU A 180 -8.24 -2.61 10.85
C LEU A 180 -9.73 -2.65 10.45
N VAL A 181 -10.43 -3.76 10.70
CA VAL A 181 -11.86 -3.87 10.38
C VAL A 181 -12.70 -2.85 11.16
N GLU A 182 -12.42 -2.62 12.44
CA GLU A 182 -13.07 -1.56 13.23
C GLU A 182 -12.83 -0.16 12.63
N MET A 183 -11.62 0.10 12.12
CA MET A 183 -11.30 1.36 11.45
C MET A 183 -12.03 1.49 10.11
N LEU A 184 -12.18 0.40 9.35
CA LEU A 184 -12.98 0.37 8.11
C LEU A 184 -14.46 0.63 8.40
N ASP A 185 -15.03 -0.01 9.42
CA ASP A 185 -16.41 0.19 9.87
C ASP A 185 -16.68 1.65 10.25
N ALA A 186 -15.83 2.23 11.10
CA ALA A 186 -15.95 3.62 11.51
C ALA A 186 -15.86 4.59 10.32
N ALA A 187 -14.99 4.29 9.35
CA ALA A 187 -14.85 5.12 8.16
C ALA A 187 -16.05 5.05 7.22
N ALA A 188 -16.61 3.84 7.02
CA ALA A 188 -17.76 3.62 6.14
C ALA A 188 -19.08 4.12 6.74
N PHE A 189 -19.32 3.88 8.03
CA PHE A 189 -20.66 4.04 8.61
C PHE A 189 -20.76 5.18 9.62
N GLN A 190 -19.64 5.68 10.15
CA GLN A 190 -19.64 6.73 11.18
C GLN A 190 -19.08 8.07 10.65
N GLY A 191 -18.74 8.14 9.36
CA GLY A 191 -18.23 9.35 8.70
C GLY A 191 -16.84 9.77 9.19
N VAL A 192 -16.08 8.82 9.76
CA VAL A 192 -14.70 9.07 10.22
C VAL A 192 -13.76 9.04 9.02
N VAL A 193 -12.79 9.96 8.97
CA VAL A 193 -11.71 9.88 7.96
C VAL A 193 -10.71 8.81 8.43
N LEU A 194 -10.48 7.80 7.59
CA LEU A 194 -9.44 6.82 7.83
C LEU A 194 -8.08 7.47 7.62
N TRP A 195 -7.38 7.78 8.72
CA TRP A 195 -6.07 8.41 8.68
C TRP A 195 -4.95 7.43 8.98
N LEU A 196 -3.96 7.37 8.07
CA LEU A 196 -2.79 6.48 8.14
C LEU A 196 -1.52 7.26 7.79
N SER A 197 -0.33 6.73 8.10
CA SER A 197 0.92 7.37 7.66
C SER A 197 1.18 7.17 6.17
N ALA A 198 0.86 6.00 5.63
CA ALA A 198 0.98 5.62 4.21
C ALA A 198 -0.13 4.62 3.84
N LEU A 199 -0.48 4.50 2.56
CA LEU A 199 -1.51 3.53 2.12
C LEU A 199 -1.13 2.07 2.39
N SER A 200 0.14 1.71 2.26
CA SER A 200 0.64 0.36 2.58
C SER A 200 0.47 -0.03 4.07
N ARG A 201 0.05 0.90 4.94
CA ARG A 201 -0.37 0.59 6.31
C ARG A 201 -1.72 -0.11 6.42
N ILE A 202 -2.52 -0.11 5.35
CA ILE A 202 -3.69 -1.00 5.24
C ILE A 202 -3.19 -2.45 5.13
N SER A 203 -2.34 -2.71 4.13
CA SER A 203 -1.63 -3.96 3.98
C SER A 203 -0.52 -3.81 2.94
N ARG A 204 0.52 -4.65 3.04
CA ARG A 204 1.39 -4.89 1.89
C ARG A 204 0.83 -5.95 0.96
N ASN A 205 -0.11 -6.77 1.42
CA ASN A 205 -0.89 -7.71 0.62
C ASN A 205 -1.80 -6.90 -0.33
N LEU A 206 -1.47 -6.92 -1.62
CA LEU A 206 -2.22 -6.19 -2.65
C LEU A 206 -3.71 -6.57 -2.69
N ASP A 207 -4.03 -7.85 -2.57
CA ASP A 207 -5.42 -8.33 -2.57
C ASP A 207 -6.21 -7.73 -1.39
N LYS A 208 -5.64 -7.81 -0.19
CA LYS A 208 -6.22 -7.22 1.02
C LYS A 208 -6.34 -5.70 0.93
N LEU A 209 -5.31 -5.02 0.43
CA LEU A 209 -5.30 -3.57 0.25
C LEU A 209 -6.39 -3.14 -0.74
N LEU A 210 -6.49 -3.82 -1.88
CA LEU A 210 -7.50 -3.55 -2.90
C LEU A 210 -8.90 -3.84 -2.38
N ARG A 211 -9.12 -4.96 -1.66
CA ARG A 211 -10.39 -5.28 -1.01
C ARG A 211 -10.81 -4.22 0.00
N ALA A 212 -9.89 -3.72 0.82
CA ALA A 212 -10.18 -2.64 1.77
C ALA A 212 -10.53 -1.32 1.07
N LEU A 213 -9.79 -0.96 0.02
CA LEU A 213 -10.09 0.24 -0.78
C LEU A 213 -11.42 0.11 -1.53
N GLU A 214 -11.71 -1.05 -2.11
CA GLU A 214 -12.96 -1.36 -2.80
C GLU A 214 -14.15 -1.12 -1.85
N PHE A 215 -14.06 -1.63 -0.62
CA PHE A 215 -15.04 -1.40 0.44
C PHE A 215 -15.17 0.10 0.77
N LEU A 216 -14.07 0.78 1.10
CA LEU A 216 -14.09 2.19 1.49
C LEU A 216 -14.68 3.09 0.39
N ILE A 217 -14.31 2.86 -0.86
CA ILE A 217 -14.81 3.63 -2.00
C ILE A 217 -16.29 3.38 -2.23
N ALA A 218 -16.75 2.13 -2.15
CA ALA A 218 -18.16 1.78 -2.30
C ALA A 218 -19.05 2.47 -1.23
N HIS A 219 -18.52 2.66 -0.02
CA HIS A 219 -19.20 3.36 1.08
C HIS A 219 -18.92 4.87 1.14
N SER A 220 -18.29 5.44 0.11
CA SER A 220 -17.93 6.87 0.07
C SER A 220 -17.08 7.36 1.26
N ALA A 221 -16.31 6.46 1.87
CA ALA A 221 -15.38 6.79 2.93
C ALA A 221 -14.20 7.61 2.39
N SER A 222 -13.59 8.40 3.27
CA SER A 222 -12.39 9.19 2.94
C SER A 222 -11.16 8.59 3.61
N VAL A 223 -10.10 8.39 2.83
CA VAL A 223 -8.79 8.00 3.35
C VAL A 223 -7.85 9.20 3.25
N LEU A 224 -7.08 9.44 4.29
CA LEU A 224 -6.04 10.46 4.33
C LEU A 224 -4.72 9.81 4.75
N THR A 225 -3.67 10.05 3.98
CA THR A 225 -2.30 9.70 4.33
C THR A 225 -1.44 10.94 4.51
N THR A 226 -0.13 10.74 4.67
CA THR A 226 0.83 11.85 4.72
C THR A 226 0.85 12.65 3.41
N ASN A 227 0.69 11.97 2.27
CA ASN A 227 0.80 12.57 0.94
C ASN A 227 -0.47 12.45 0.10
N TYR A 228 -1.43 11.60 0.48
CA TYR A 228 -2.61 11.35 -0.32
C TYR A 228 -3.92 11.67 0.40
N MET A 229 -4.94 12.02 -0.38
CA MET A 229 -6.33 11.93 0.04
C MET A 229 -7.10 11.15 -1.01
N ILE A 230 -7.84 10.13 -0.58
CA ILE A 230 -8.71 9.32 -1.43
C ILE A 230 -10.15 9.54 -1.02
N ARG A 231 -11.01 9.75 -2.03
CA ARG A 231 -12.47 9.80 -1.91
C ARG A 231 -13.08 9.05 -3.07
N SER A 232 -14.37 8.74 -2.98
CA SER A 232 -15.05 7.93 -3.99
C SER A 232 -14.97 8.46 -5.43
N ASN A 233 -14.79 9.77 -5.63
CA ASN A 233 -14.80 10.41 -6.95
C ASN A 233 -13.57 11.27 -7.28
N ASP A 234 -12.62 11.37 -6.35
CA ASP A 234 -11.35 12.02 -6.61
C ASP A 234 -10.25 11.57 -5.66
N VAL A 235 -9.04 11.71 -6.14
CA VAL A 235 -7.83 11.51 -5.37
C VAL A 235 -7.00 12.78 -5.41
N TRP A 236 -6.17 12.94 -4.39
CA TRP A 236 -5.24 14.04 -4.28
C TRP A 236 -3.87 13.51 -3.92
N ALA A 237 -2.84 13.99 -4.60
CA ALA A 237 -1.46 13.83 -4.16
C ALA A 237 -0.84 15.17 -3.77
N ARG A 238 0.09 15.15 -2.82
CA ARG A 238 0.91 16.30 -2.44
C ARG A 238 1.68 16.80 -3.67
N ARG A 239 1.71 18.10 -3.90
CA ARG A 239 2.52 18.71 -4.96
C ARG A 239 3.99 18.83 -4.53
N GLY A 240 4.90 18.57 -5.46
CA GLY A 240 6.34 18.67 -5.21
C GLY A 240 6.85 17.49 -4.40
N ALA A 241 7.84 17.74 -3.53
CA ALA A 241 8.43 16.67 -2.72
C ALA A 241 7.42 16.10 -1.73
N PHE A 242 7.30 14.78 -1.73
CA PHE A 242 6.53 14.06 -0.74
C PHE A 242 7.21 14.12 0.63
N VAL A 243 6.38 14.05 1.67
CA VAL A 243 6.84 13.98 3.06
C VAL A 243 6.94 12.51 3.44
N LYS A 244 8.12 12.10 3.90
CA LYS A 244 8.35 10.73 4.38
C LYS A 244 7.38 10.38 5.52
N PRO A 245 6.61 9.30 5.40
CA PRO A 245 5.79 8.78 6.47
C PRO A 245 6.63 8.26 7.65
N VAL A 246 6.12 8.46 8.86
CA VAL A 246 6.72 8.03 10.12
C VAL A 246 5.72 7.12 10.83
N SER A 247 5.88 5.81 10.66
CA SER A 247 4.88 4.83 11.12
C SER A 247 4.82 4.65 12.63
N ASN A 248 5.92 4.90 13.35
CA ASN A 248 5.96 4.82 14.82
C ASN A 248 5.39 6.06 15.52
N ASP A 249 5.38 7.21 14.84
CA ASP A 249 4.65 8.41 15.26
C ASP A 249 3.99 9.09 14.06
N PRO A 250 2.82 8.60 13.62
CA PRO A 250 2.09 9.16 12.49
C PRO A 250 1.78 10.66 12.65
N ALA A 251 1.67 11.16 13.89
CA ALA A 251 1.34 12.57 14.11
C ALA A 251 2.46 13.53 13.67
N VAL A 252 3.72 13.08 13.65
CA VAL A 252 4.83 13.89 13.11
C VAL A 252 4.61 14.18 11.62
N CYS A 253 3.92 13.28 10.91
CA CYS A 253 3.55 13.46 9.51
C CYS A 253 2.53 14.60 9.32
N LEU A 254 1.88 15.06 10.38
CA LEU A 254 0.90 16.17 10.38
C LEU A 254 1.53 17.57 10.54
N SER A 255 2.87 17.65 10.55
CA SER A 255 3.61 18.91 10.76
C SER A 255 3.77 19.77 9.51
N SER A 256 3.71 19.19 8.30
CA SER A 256 4.04 19.89 7.05
C SER A 256 2.87 19.98 6.08
N ARG A 257 2.46 21.21 5.78
CA ARG A 257 1.36 21.52 4.84
C ARG A 257 1.84 21.82 3.41
N THR A 258 3.16 21.83 3.19
CA THR A 258 3.77 22.22 1.91
C THR A 258 3.30 21.28 0.79
N GLY A 259 2.75 21.83 -0.30
CA GLY A 259 2.24 21.03 -1.41
C GLY A 259 0.82 20.49 -1.23
N LEU A 260 0.19 20.67 -0.06
CA LEU A 260 -1.23 20.35 0.13
C LEU A 260 -2.12 21.46 -0.43
N SER A 261 -3.24 21.10 -1.04
CA SER A 261 -4.17 22.07 -1.63
C SER A 261 -5.64 21.65 -1.47
N GLY A 262 -6.57 22.59 -1.67
CA GLY A 262 -8.00 22.30 -1.77
C GLY A 262 -8.58 21.50 -0.60
N ALA A 263 -9.35 20.46 -0.93
CA ALA A 263 -9.98 19.57 0.05
C ALA A 263 -8.96 18.77 0.86
N HIS A 264 -7.86 18.35 0.21
CA HIS A 264 -6.77 17.63 0.86
C HIS A 264 -6.16 18.44 2.01
N LYS A 265 -5.84 19.72 1.78
CA LYS A 265 -5.33 20.60 2.85
C LYS A 265 -6.33 20.76 4.00
N LYS A 266 -7.62 20.93 3.70
CA LYS A 266 -8.66 21.10 4.73
C LYS A 266 -8.82 19.86 5.61
N ALA A 267 -8.90 18.68 5.00
CA ALA A 267 -9.00 17.42 5.72
C ALA A 267 -7.77 17.21 6.62
N TYR A 268 -6.58 17.46 6.08
CA TYR A 268 -5.32 17.37 6.84
C TYR A 268 -5.30 18.31 8.04
N GLU A 269 -5.69 19.57 7.87
CA GLU A 269 -5.74 20.54 8.99
C GLU A 269 -6.77 20.16 10.06
N GLN A 270 -7.89 19.55 9.68
CA GLN A 270 -8.89 19.05 10.61
C GLN A 270 -8.34 17.88 11.44
N ILE A 271 -7.72 16.88 10.80
CA ILE A 271 -7.09 15.75 11.50
C ILE A 271 -5.96 16.23 12.41
N ALA A 272 -5.09 17.14 11.94
CA ALA A 272 -4.03 17.72 12.76
C ALA A 272 -4.55 18.37 14.04
N LYS A 273 -5.67 19.11 13.98
CA LYS A 273 -6.31 19.71 15.16
C LYS A 273 -6.84 18.64 16.12
N GLN A 274 -7.52 17.62 15.60
CA GLN A 274 -8.07 16.54 16.42
C GLN A 274 -6.96 15.76 17.14
N VAL A 275 -5.86 15.43 16.45
CA VAL A 275 -4.73 14.72 17.05
C VAL A 275 -4.07 15.54 18.17
N VAL A 276 -3.88 16.84 17.98
CA VAL A 276 -3.34 17.73 19.02
C VAL A 276 -4.27 17.76 20.25
N GLN A 277 -5.59 17.91 20.04
CA GLN A 277 -6.56 17.92 21.14
C GLN A 277 -6.59 16.61 21.93
N SER A 278 -6.51 15.47 21.25
CA SER A 278 -6.46 14.15 21.90
C SER A 278 -5.17 13.96 22.70
N ARG A 279 -4.03 14.46 22.22
CA ARG A 279 -2.75 14.42 22.94
C ARG A 279 -2.71 15.33 24.16
N SER A 280 -3.42 16.45 24.14
CA SER A 280 -3.50 17.35 25.30
C SER A 280 -4.43 16.83 26.41
N ARG A 281 -5.25 15.81 26.13
CA ARG A 281 -6.19 15.21 27.10
C ARG A 281 -5.69 13.88 27.70
N ALA A 282 -4.62 13.31 27.15
CA ALA A 282 -3.97 12.09 27.62
C ALA A 282 -2.80 12.44 28.55
#